data_AF-A0ABD5N466-F1
#
_entry.id   AF-A0ABD5N466-F1
#
_cell.length_a   1.000
_cell.length_b   1.000
_cell.length_c   1.000
_cell.angle_alpha   90.00
_cell.angle_beta   90.00
_cell.angle_gamma   90.00
#
_symmetry.space_group_name_H-M   'P 1'
#
loop_
_entity.id
_entity.type
_entity.pdbx_description
1 polymer ?
#
loop_
_entity_poly.entity_id
_entity_poly.type
_entity_poly.pdbx_seq_one_letter_code
_entity_poly.pdbx_strand_id
1 'polypeptide(L)'
;MARSNLIFEALKNAWKGVSKNKLLVVLIIVLNLTFLILWFGNSLFFQERVTEGLINITETLDNDLPTDDEITQGIFSGQSLVSDGFVESMEIYESILKDLRMWIIISGILFALIGGLYWSFTNSLFEDGKFFNYYSRFIIVSIVYFLIIIGIFQLVIINAGFKAESSSYIFFIALLVIGYFMPITNSLLGNMKLKKVVKKTLEIAFGKLPWIILMYLLCGIMIGLPLYLIVLLNSVVDNVFVMIISGLIMLLVMTYVRAFIMSLVNQASSELSS
;
A
#
# COMPACT_ATOMS: atom_id res chain seq x y z
N MET A 1 12.65 -18.30 -30.91
CA MET A 1 12.83 -16.88 -31.25
C MET A 1 11.49 -16.12 -31.06
N ALA A 2 10.96 -16.10 -29.82
CA ALA A 2 9.68 -15.44 -29.49
C ALA A 2 9.64 -14.99 -28.01
N ARG A 3 10.76 -14.43 -27.50
CA ARG A 3 10.89 -14.03 -26.08
C ARG A 3 10.89 -12.53 -25.83
N SER A 4 11.00 -11.67 -26.86
CA SER A 4 11.12 -10.21 -26.67
C SER A 4 9.79 -9.43 -26.75
N ASN A 5 8.64 -10.10 -26.89
CA ASN A 5 7.36 -9.40 -27.10
C ASN A 5 6.40 -9.41 -25.90
N LEU A 6 6.68 -10.11 -24.79
CA LEU A 6 5.70 -10.25 -23.69
C LEU A 6 5.25 -8.90 -23.10
N ILE A 7 6.19 -7.99 -22.80
CA ILE A 7 5.86 -6.65 -22.30
C ILE A 7 5.08 -5.84 -23.35
N PHE A 8 5.53 -5.86 -24.60
CA PHE A 8 4.91 -5.08 -25.66
C PHE A 8 3.49 -5.56 -25.98
N GLU A 9 3.28 -6.87 -26.03
CA GLU A 9 1.98 -7.49 -26.19
C GLU A 9 1.08 -7.20 -24.98
N ALA A 10 1.61 -7.23 -23.76
CA ALA A 10 0.87 -6.83 -22.57
C ALA A 10 0.45 -5.35 -22.58
N LEU A 11 1.33 -4.43 -23.02
CA LEU A 11 0.98 -3.01 -23.20
C LEU A 11 -0.12 -2.85 -24.26
N LYS A 12 0.03 -3.52 -25.41
CA LYS A 12 -0.97 -3.48 -26.49
C LYS A 12 -2.33 -4.03 -26.05
N ASN A 13 -2.33 -5.15 -25.31
CA ASN A 13 -3.55 -5.77 -24.81
C ASN A 13 -4.20 -4.90 -23.72
N ALA A 14 -3.42 -4.30 -22.83
CA ALA A 14 -3.92 -3.32 -21.86
C ALA A 14 -4.57 -2.12 -22.54
N TRP A 15 -3.92 -1.55 -23.55
CA TRP A 15 -4.49 -0.47 -24.36
C TRP A 15 -5.79 -0.87 -25.04
N LYS A 16 -5.84 -2.09 -25.62
CA LYS A 16 -7.07 -2.62 -26.24
C LYS A 16 -8.21 -2.78 -25.23
N GLY A 17 -7.93 -3.28 -24.03
CA GLY A 17 -8.93 -3.43 -22.96
C GLY A 17 -9.48 -2.07 -22.50
N VAL A 18 -8.59 -1.12 -22.22
CA VAL A 18 -8.94 0.25 -21.78
C VAL A 18 -9.72 1.01 -22.87
N SER A 19 -9.27 0.94 -24.14
CA SER A 19 -9.92 1.67 -25.24
C SER A 19 -11.29 1.12 -25.63
N LYS A 20 -11.52 -0.19 -25.47
CA LYS A 20 -12.80 -0.84 -25.83
C LYS A 20 -13.94 -0.43 -24.90
N ASN A 21 -13.68 -0.37 -23.59
CA ASN A 21 -14.74 -0.23 -22.57
C ASN A 21 -14.63 1.09 -21.78
N LYS A 22 -14.92 2.22 -22.45
CA LYS A 22 -14.81 3.57 -21.86
C LYS A 22 -15.58 3.75 -20.56
N LEU A 23 -16.78 3.16 -20.44
CA LEU A 23 -17.60 3.25 -19.23
C LEU A 23 -16.90 2.58 -18.03
N LEU A 24 -16.32 1.40 -18.23
CA LEU A 24 -15.58 0.70 -17.17
C LEU A 24 -14.35 1.50 -16.75
N VAL A 25 -13.65 2.14 -17.69
CA VAL A 25 -12.51 3.01 -17.39
C VAL A 25 -12.94 4.19 -16.53
N VAL A 26 -14.05 4.85 -16.86
CA VAL A 26 -14.59 5.96 -16.05
C VAL A 26 -14.96 5.48 -14.65
N LEU A 27 -15.60 4.31 -14.51
CA LEU A 27 -15.92 3.74 -13.21
C LEU A 27 -14.65 3.43 -12.38
N ILE A 28 -13.61 2.89 -13.02
CA ILE A 28 -12.32 2.66 -12.36
C ILE A 28 -11.72 3.98 -11.91
N ILE A 29 -11.72 5.02 -12.75
CA ILE A 29 -11.21 6.35 -12.39
C ILE A 29 -11.96 6.94 -11.19
N VAL A 30 -13.30 6.89 -11.20
CA VAL A 30 -14.12 7.37 -10.07
C VAL A 30 -13.78 6.60 -8.80
N LEU A 31 -13.69 5.27 -8.86
CA LEU A 31 -13.32 4.47 -7.69
C LEU A 31 -11.90 4.76 -7.18
N ASN A 32 -10.95 5.05 -8.06
CA ASN A 32 -9.62 5.49 -7.65
C ASN A 32 -9.67 6.81 -6.91
N LEU A 33 -10.41 7.76 -7.45
CA LEU A 33 -10.56 9.06 -6.82
C LEU A 33 -11.23 8.92 -5.45
N THR A 34 -12.31 8.13 -5.35
CA THR A 34 -12.96 7.82 -4.08
C THR A 34 -12.02 7.13 -3.11
N PHE A 35 -11.24 6.13 -3.56
CA PHE A 35 -10.26 5.45 -2.72
C PHE A 35 -9.20 6.43 -2.20
N LEU A 36 -8.64 7.27 -3.07
CA LEU A 36 -7.63 8.26 -2.70
C LEU A 36 -8.20 9.27 -1.71
N ILE A 37 -9.40 9.83 -1.94
CA ILE A 37 -10.02 10.78 -1.03
C ILE A 37 -10.24 10.17 0.35
N LEU A 38 -10.81 8.96 0.42
CA LEU A 38 -11.06 8.28 1.69
C LEU A 38 -9.77 7.88 2.40
N TRP A 39 -8.77 7.40 1.66
CA TRP A 39 -7.48 7.01 2.20
C TRP A 39 -6.69 8.22 2.70
N PHE A 40 -6.63 9.32 1.94
CA PHE A 40 -6.01 10.56 2.37
C PHE A 40 -6.74 11.19 3.56
N GLY A 41 -8.08 11.23 3.54
CA GLY A 41 -8.85 11.73 4.68
C GLY A 41 -8.60 10.92 5.95
N ASN A 42 -8.55 9.59 5.83
CA ASN A 42 -8.16 8.71 6.92
C ASN A 42 -6.72 9.00 7.42
N SER A 43 -5.77 9.15 6.50
CA SER A 43 -4.38 9.45 6.84
C SER A 43 -4.24 10.80 7.53
N LEU A 44 -4.87 11.86 7.04
CA LEU A 44 -4.81 13.20 7.66
C LEU A 44 -5.39 13.19 9.08
N PHE A 45 -6.54 12.54 9.27
CA PHE A 45 -7.21 12.45 10.57
C PHE A 45 -6.33 11.79 11.65
N PHE A 46 -5.60 10.74 11.31
CA PHE A 46 -4.71 10.06 12.27
C PHE A 46 -3.31 10.67 12.33
N GLN A 47 -2.80 11.24 11.24
CA GLN A 47 -1.47 11.87 11.18
C GLN A 47 -1.38 13.06 12.13
N GLU A 48 -2.42 13.90 12.20
CA GLU A 48 -2.47 15.05 13.10
C GLU A 48 -2.30 14.59 14.55
N ARG A 49 -3.13 13.63 14.99
CA ARG A 49 -3.12 13.07 16.35
C ARG A 49 -1.80 12.39 16.72
N VAL A 50 -1.22 11.63 15.78
CA VAL A 50 0.07 10.97 16.00
C VAL A 50 1.18 12.01 16.10
N THR A 51 1.18 13.03 15.25
CA THR A 51 2.19 14.11 15.29
C THR A 51 2.11 14.90 16.60
N GLU A 52 0.91 15.31 17.01
CA GLU A 52 0.69 16.02 18.27
C GLU A 52 1.11 15.17 19.47
N GLY A 53 0.72 13.89 19.50
CA GLY A 53 1.14 12.98 20.57
C GLY A 53 2.66 12.81 20.64
N LEU A 54 3.34 12.70 19.50
CA LEU A 54 4.80 12.60 19.45
C LEU A 54 5.49 13.88 19.92
N ILE A 55 4.94 15.05 19.58
CA ILE A 55 5.44 16.34 20.07
C ILE A 55 5.30 16.38 21.58
N ASN A 56 4.12 16.06 22.12
CA ASN A 56 3.89 16.07 23.57
C ASN A 56 4.82 15.10 24.32
N ILE A 57 5.02 13.87 23.81
CA ILE A 57 5.98 12.92 24.42
C ILE A 57 7.39 13.51 24.42
N THR A 58 7.80 14.15 23.31
CA THR A 58 9.14 14.73 23.20
C THR A 58 9.32 15.88 24.17
N GLU A 59 8.32 16.78 24.26
CA GLU A 59 8.34 17.91 25.19
C GLU A 59 8.29 17.46 26.66
N THR A 60 7.48 16.46 27.00
CA THR A 60 7.43 15.92 28.38
C THR A 60 8.75 15.24 28.75
N LEU A 61 9.33 14.43 27.85
CA LEU A 61 10.62 13.80 28.11
C LEU A 61 11.77 14.83 28.18
N ASP A 62 11.78 15.86 27.35
CA ASP A 62 12.83 16.87 27.38
C ASP A 62 12.77 17.75 28.65
N ASN A 63 11.59 17.90 29.26
CA ASN A 63 11.40 18.73 30.47
C ASN A 63 11.40 17.94 31.80
N ASP A 64 10.98 16.68 31.80
CA ASP A 64 10.81 15.85 33.02
C ASP A 64 11.79 14.67 33.13
N LEU A 65 12.87 14.65 32.34
CA LEU A 65 13.97 13.73 32.57
C LEU A 65 14.68 14.11 33.89
N PRO A 66 14.71 13.22 34.90
CA PRO A 66 15.31 13.54 36.18
C PRO A 66 16.81 13.80 35.99
N THR A 67 17.29 14.91 36.56
CA THR A 67 18.72 15.25 36.57
C THR A 67 19.51 14.23 37.40
N ASP A 68 20.82 14.10 37.13
CA ASP A 68 21.69 13.15 37.88
C ASP A 68 21.60 13.35 39.41
N ASP A 69 21.36 14.59 39.87
CA ASP A 69 21.16 14.94 41.28
C ASP A 69 19.81 14.43 41.84
N GLU A 70 18.73 14.48 41.07
CA GLU A 70 17.40 13.97 41.43
C GLU A 70 17.36 12.46 41.43
N ILE A 71 18.05 11.80 40.48
CA ILE A 71 18.23 10.35 40.47
C ILE A 71 18.95 9.90 41.73
N THR A 72 20.01 10.60 42.11
CA THR A 72 20.79 10.28 43.31
C THR A 72 19.95 10.46 44.58
N GLN A 73 19.21 11.57 44.72
CA GLN A 73 18.31 11.78 45.87
C GLN A 73 17.13 10.80 45.92
N GLY A 74 16.56 10.43 44.78
CA GLY A 74 15.48 9.45 44.67
C GLY A 74 15.91 8.05 45.14
N ILE A 75 17.12 7.62 44.78
CA ILE A 75 17.72 6.35 45.23
C ILE A 75 17.90 6.32 46.75
N PHE A 76 18.33 7.43 47.37
CA PHE A 76 18.53 7.51 48.82
C PHE A 76 17.23 7.66 49.62
N SER A 77 16.17 8.19 49.02
CA SER A 77 14.86 8.42 49.67
C SER A 77 13.84 7.32 49.43
N GLY A 78 14.13 6.36 48.54
CA GLY A 78 13.21 5.25 48.20
C GLY A 78 11.98 5.70 47.42
N GLN A 79 11.99 6.91 46.85
CA GLN A 79 10.91 7.43 46.01
C GLN A 79 11.00 6.85 44.59
N SER A 80 9.84 6.74 43.93
CA SER A 80 9.77 6.33 42.53
C SER A 80 10.59 7.28 41.66
N LEU A 81 11.58 6.74 40.94
CA LEU A 81 12.34 7.46 39.91
C LEU A 81 11.52 7.67 38.62
N VAL A 82 10.33 7.09 38.54
CA VAL A 82 9.38 7.32 37.46
C VAL A 82 8.63 8.61 37.77
N SER A 83 8.96 9.68 37.04
CA SER A 83 8.24 10.95 37.12
C SER A 83 6.82 10.79 36.59
N ASP A 84 5.88 11.62 37.08
CA ASP A 84 4.50 11.63 36.57
C ASP A 84 4.47 11.91 35.06
N GLY A 85 5.41 12.71 34.54
CA GLY A 85 5.60 12.95 33.11
C GLY A 85 5.98 11.68 32.30
N PHE A 86 6.69 10.72 32.89
CA PHE A 86 6.94 9.42 32.25
C PHE A 86 5.65 8.58 32.14
N VAL A 87 4.79 8.62 33.17
CA VAL A 87 3.50 7.91 33.14
C VAL A 87 2.57 8.54 32.11
N GLU A 88 2.48 9.87 32.07
CA GLU A 88 1.71 10.61 31.05
C GLU A 88 2.21 10.30 29.63
N SER A 89 3.53 10.27 29.43
CA SER A 89 4.14 9.90 28.13
C SER A 89 3.76 8.49 27.68
N MET A 90 3.63 7.54 28.63
CA MET A 90 3.19 6.17 28.33
C MET A 90 1.71 6.12 27.91
N GLU A 91 0.84 6.89 28.55
CA GLU A 91 -0.58 6.98 28.17
C GLU A 91 -0.75 7.59 26.77
N ILE A 92 0.02 8.65 26.45
CA ILE A 92 0.04 9.26 25.11
C ILE A 92 0.56 8.25 24.08
N TYR A 93 1.62 7.50 24.41
CA TYR A 93 2.16 6.46 23.53
C TYR A 93 1.15 5.36 23.22
N GLU A 94 0.38 4.90 24.21
CA GLU A 94 -0.70 3.94 24.00
C GLU A 94 -1.81 4.49 23.09
N SER A 95 -2.13 5.78 23.23
CA SER A 95 -3.08 6.47 22.35
C SER A 95 -2.57 6.51 20.90
N ILE A 96 -1.29 6.86 20.69
CA ILE A 96 -0.65 6.84 19.37
C ILE A 96 -0.74 5.45 18.74
N LEU A 97 -0.41 4.40 19.52
CA LEU A 97 -0.49 3.02 19.03
C LEU A 97 -1.91 2.62 18.65
N LYS A 98 -2.91 3.05 19.42
CA LYS A 98 -4.33 2.81 19.12
C LYS A 98 -4.73 3.51 17.82
N ASP A 99 -4.33 4.76 17.62
CA ASP A 99 -4.62 5.53 16.42
C ASP A 99 -3.94 4.94 15.18
N LEU A 100 -2.67 4.51 15.29
CA LEU A 100 -1.98 3.79 14.21
C LEU A 100 -2.67 2.47 13.86
N ARG A 101 -3.11 1.70 14.86
CA ARG A 101 -3.88 0.46 14.62
C ARG A 101 -5.19 0.75 13.90
N MET A 102 -5.92 1.78 14.30
CA MET A 102 -7.17 2.20 13.66
C MET A 102 -6.94 2.67 12.22
N TRP A 103 -5.89 3.45 11.98
CA TRP A 103 -5.49 3.87 10.64
C TRP A 103 -5.22 2.68 9.71
N ILE A 104 -4.48 1.67 10.20
CA ILE A 104 -4.20 0.42 9.45
C ILE A 104 -5.50 -0.35 9.18
N ILE A 105 -6.38 -0.50 10.18
CA ILE A 105 -7.67 -1.20 10.04
C ILE A 105 -8.56 -0.55 9.00
N ILE A 106 -8.75 0.76 9.07
CA ILE A 106 -9.59 1.49 8.12
C ILE A 106 -8.97 1.42 6.73
N SER A 107 -7.66 1.59 6.60
CA SER A 107 -6.96 1.44 5.31
C SER A 107 -7.13 0.05 4.71
N GLY A 108 -7.05 -1.00 5.54
CA GLY A 108 -7.28 -2.39 5.12
C GLY A 108 -8.70 -2.64 4.63
N ILE A 109 -9.71 -2.10 5.34
CA ILE A 109 -11.12 -2.20 4.95
C ILE A 109 -11.37 -1.46 3.63
N LEU A 110 -10.88 -0.22 3.50
CA LEU A 110 -10.98 0.55 2.26
C LEU A 110 -10.34 -0.19 1.09
N PHE A 111 -9.16 -0.77 1.31
CA PHE A 111 -8.47 -1.56 0.30
C PHE A 111 -9.26 -2.82 -0.07
N ALA A 112 -9.79 -3.58 0.89
CA ALA A 112 -10.55 -4.78 0.58
C ALA A 112 -11.84 -4.47 -0.20
N LEU A 113 -12.59 -3.45 0.23
CA LEU A 113 -13.88 -3.11 -0.35
C LEU A 113 -13.77 -2.35 -1.67
N ILE A 114 -13.09 -1.20 -1.67
CA ILE A 114 -12.96 -0.34 -2.86
C ILE A 114 -11.93 -0.95 -3.82
N GLY A 115 -10.87 -1.55 -3.27
CA GLY A 115 -9.90 -2.31 -4.06
C GLY A 115 -10.50 -3.49 -4.79
N GLY A 116 -11.37 -4.24 -4.12
CA GLY A 116 -12.11 -5.30 -4.77
C GLY A 116 -12.91 -4.80 -5.96
N LEU A 117 -13.63 -3.67 -5.80
CA LEU A 117 -14.48 -3.13 -6.86
C LEU A 117 -13.66 -2.71 -8.06
N TYR A 118 -12.61 -1.91 -7.88
CA TYR A 118 -11.82 -1.44 -9.02
C TYR A 118 -11.04 -2.58 -9.69
N TRP A 119 -10.54 -3.58 -8.95
CA TRP A 119 -9.86 -4.73 -9.56
C TRP A 119 -10.85 -5.62 -10.30
N SER A 120 -12.08 -5.76 -9.80
CA SER A 120 -13.14 -6.51 -10.50
C SER A 120 -13.54 -5.83 -11.80
N PHE A 121 -13.67 -4.50 -11.82
CA PHE A 121 -13.88 -3.75 -13.06
C PHE A 121 -12.69 -3.86 -14.02
N THR A 122 -11.46 -3.87 -13.49
CA THR A 122 -10.25 -4.11 -14.29
C THR A 122 -10.29 -5.49 -14.94
N ASN A 123 -10.69 -6.54 -14.20
CA ASN A 123 -10.89 -7.88 -14.74
C ASN A 123 -11.94 -7.90 -15.85
N SER A 124 -13.05 -7.17 -15.66
CA SER A 124 -14.10 -7.02 -16.66
C SER A 124 -13.67 -6.27 -17.93
N LEU A 125 -12.49 -5.66 -17.98
CA LEU A 125 -11.92 -5.17 -19.24
C LEU A 125 -11.49 -6.32 -20.18
N PHE A 126 -11.22 -7.50 -19.63
CA PHE A 126 -10.67 -8.65 -20.35
C PHE A 126 -11.59 -9.89 -20.34
N GLU A 127 -12.36 -10.10 -19.26
CA GLU A 127 -13.26 -11.24 -19.12
C GLU A 127 -14.67 -10.83 -18.70
N ASP A 128 -15.67 -11.24 -19.48
CA ASP A 128 -17.08 -10.98 -19.19
C ASP A 128 -17.63 -11.95 -18.11
N GLY A 129 -18.54 -11.46 -17.26
CA GLY A 129 -19.41 -12.30 -16.43
C GLY A 129 -18.87 -12.85 -15.11
N LYS A 130 -17.62 -12.54 -14.71
CA LYS A 130 -17.01 -13.04 -13.44
C LYS A 130 -16.85 -12.00 -12.33
N PHE A 131 -17.50 -10.84 -12.43
CA PHE A 131 -17.32 -9.70 -11.52
C PHE A 131 -17.44 -10.07 -10.03
N PHE A 132 -18.59 -10.59 -9.59
CA PHE A 132 -18.84 -10.89 -8.17
C PHE A 132 -17.96 -12.02 -7.61
N ASN A 133 -17.63 -13.01 -8.45
CA ASN A 133 -16.72 -14.08 -8.06
C ASN A 133 -15.28 -13.59 -7.93
N TYR A 134 -14.83 -12.67 -8.79
CA TYR A 134 -13.55 -11.99 -8.61
C TYR A 134 -13.57 -11.14 -7.33
N TYR A 135 -14.61 -10.32 -7.15
CA TYR A 135 -14.76 -9.40 -6.03
C TYR A 135 -14.65 -10.10 -4.66
N SER A 136 -15.45 -11.15 -4.46
CA SER A 136 -15.44 -11.93 -3.22
C SER A 136 -14.09 -12.60 -2.95
N ARG A 137 -13.44 -13.16 -3.97
CA ARG A 137 -12.10 -13.74 -3.84
C ARG A 137 -11.05 -12.69 -3.50
N PHE A 138 -11.16 -11.51 -4.10
CA PHE A 138 -10.27 -10.40 -3.82
C PHE A 138 -10.37 -9.97 -2.36
N ILE A 139 -11.59 -9.84 -1.82
CA ILE A 139 -11.80 -9.52 -0.39
C ILE A 139 -11.11 -10.56 0.49
N ILE A 140 -11.33 -11.85 0.24
CA ILE A 140 -10.73 -12.93 1.04
C ILE A 140 -9.20 -12.85 1.02
N VAL A 141 -8.61 -12.70 -0.18
CA VAL A 141 -7.15 -12.61 -0.36
C VAL A 141 -6.60 -11.34 0.30
N SER A 142 -7.33 -10.23 0.20
CA SER A 142 -6.96 -8.96 0.83
C SER A 142 -6.97 -9.06 2.34
N ILE A 143 -7.96 -9.75 2.93
CA ILE A 143 -8.00 -10.01 4.37
C ILE A 143 -6.79 -10.83 4.80
N VAL A 144 -6.38 -11.85 4.03
CA VAL A 144 -5.18 -12.64 4.35
C VAL A 144 -3.92 -11.77 4.34
N TYR A 145 -3.71 -10.97 3.28
CA TYR A 145 -2.59 -10.03 3.24
C TYR A 145 -2.66 -9.01 4.38
N PHE A 146 -3.84 -8.52 4.70
CA PHE A 146 -4.07 -7.55 5.76
C PHE A 146 -3.73 -8.12 7.14
N LEU A 147 -4.13 -9.36 7.43
CA LEU A 147 -3.76 -10.07 8.66
C LEU A 147 -2.25 -10.27 8.77
N ILE A 148 -1.56 -10.55 7.66
CA ILE A 148 -0.10 -10.62 7.62
C ILE A 148 0.52 -9.26 7.96
N ILE A 149 0.02 -8.16 7.37
CA ILE A 149 0.49 -6.80 7.65
C ILE A 149 0.30 -6.45 9.14
N ILE A 150 -0.88 -6.73 9.71
CA ILE A 150 -1.13 -6.53 11.15
C ILE A 150 -0.16 -7.38 11.98
N GLY A 151 0.01 -8.66 11.64
CA GLY A 151 0.89 -9.56 12.37
C GLY A 151 2.34 -9.05 12.39
N ILE A 152 2.86 -8.62 11.25
CA ILE A 152 4.19 -8.02 11.15
C ILE A 152 4.26 -6.71 11.92
N PHE A 153 3.25 -5.84 11.78
CA PHE A 153 3.19 -4.56 12.49
C PHE A 153 3.25 -4.76 14.01
N GLN A 154 2.46 -5.70 14.55
CA GLN A 154 2.49 -6.03 15.97
C GLN A 154 3.84 -6.63 16.37
N LEU A 155 4.40 -7.56 15.59
CA LEU A 155 5.70 -8.17 15.88
C LEU A 155 6.83 -7.13 15.88
N VAL A 156 6.79 -6.15 14.98
CA VAL A 156 7.80 -5.11 14.89
C VAL A 156 7.67 -4.14 16.06
N ILE A 157 6.47 -3.63 16.35
CA ILE A 157 6.27 -2.65 17.43
C ILE A 157 6.45 -3.26 18.82
N ILE A 158 5.94 -4.48 19.06
CA ILE A 158 6.06 -5.14 20.37
C ILE A 158 7.51 -5.51 20.67
N ASN A 159 8.31 -5.88 19.66
CA ASN A 159 9.72 -6.24 19.85
C ASN A 159 10.69 -5.06 19.68
N ALA A 160 10.26 -3.93 19.11
CA ALA A 160 11.09 -2.74 18.93
C ALA A 160 11.44 -2.03 20.26
N GLY A 161 10.78 -2.39 21.36
CA GLY A 161 10.94 -1.77 22.69
C GLY A 161 12.37 -1.73 23.26
N PHE A 162 13.38 -2.36 22.64
CA PHE A 162 14.77 -2.28 23.11
C PHE A 162 15.88 -2.25 22.02
N LYS A 163 15.56 -2.37 20.72
CA LYS A 163 16.55 -2.32 19.60
C LYS A 163 15.91 -1.78 18.32
N ALA A 164 15.77 -0.45 18.24
CA ALA A 164 14.94 0.24 17.24
C ALA A 164 15.39 0.06 15.78
N GLU A 165 16.69 -0.02 15.48
CA GLU A 165 17.18 0.06 14.09
C GLU A 165 16.85 -1.18 13.24
N SER A 166 17.06 -2.39 13.76
CA SER A 166 16.87 -3.63 12.98
C SER A 166 15.41 -3.99 12.72
N SER A 167 14.50 -3.58 13.61
CA SER A 167 13.06 -3.85 13.50
C SER A 167 12.40 -3.11 12.33
N SER A 168 12.89 -1.92 12.00
CA SER A 168 12.39 -1.07 10.90
C SER A 168 12.64 -1.69 9.51
N TYR A 169 13.81 -2.29 9.30
CA TYR A 169 14.16 -2.95 8.03
C TYR A 169 13.32 -4.20 7.78
N ILE A 170 13.01 -4.97 8.82
CA ILE A 170 12.17 -6.17 8.70
C ILE A 170 10.76 -5.77 8.23
N PHE A 171 10.19 -4.71 8.82
CA PHE A 171 8.90 -4.17 8.40
C PHE A 171 8.92 -3.75 6.93
N PHE A 172 9.93 -2.98 6.52
CA PHE A 172 10.06 -2.50 5.15
C PHE A 172 10.25 -3.64 4.13
N ILE A 173 11.12 -4.61 4.43
CA ILE A 173 11.32 -5.80 3.59
C ILE A 173 10.02 -6.57 3.46
N ALA A 174 9.27 -6.74 4.55
CA ALA A 174 8.00 -7.46 4.50
C ALA A 174 6.95 -6.73 3.66
N LEU A 175 6.89 -5.39 3.73
CA LEU A 175 6.04 -4.59 2.85
C LEU A 175 6.46 -4.71 1.38
N LEU A 176 7.76 -4.73 1.07
CA LEU A 176 8.25 -4.97 -0.29
C LEU A 176 7.84 -6.35 -0.81
N VAL A 177 7.96 -7.39 0.01
CA VAL A 177 7.55 -8.75 -0.35
C VAL A 177 6.04 -8.78 -0.61
N ILE A 178 5.21 -8.22 0.28
CA ILE A 178 3.76 -8.17 0.10
C ILE A 178 3.39 -7.38 -1.17
N GLY A 179 3.99 -6.19 -1.35
CA GLY A 179 3.80 -5.34 -2.51
C GLY A 179 4.23 -6.01 -3.82
N TYR A 180 5.22 -6.90 -3.77
CA TYR A 180 5.67 -7.68 -4.93
C TYR A 180 4.69 -8.81 -5.30
N PHE A 181 4.19 -9.56 -4.31
CA PHE A 181 3.34 -10.73 -4.55
C PHE A 181 1.86 -10.37 -4.78
N MET A 182 1.36 -9.32 -4.11
CA MET A 182 -0.07 -8.99 -4.11
C MET A 182 -0.62 -8.66 -5.52
N PRO A 183 0.02 -7.81 -6.36
CA PRO A 183 -0.50 -7.51 -7.70
C PRO A 183 -0.54 -8.74 -8.62
N ILE A 184 0.43 -9.65 -8.47
CA ILE A 184 0.47 -10.93 -9.21
C ILE A 184 -0.70 -11.80 -8.78
N THR A 185 -0.88 -12.02 -7.47
CA THR A 185 -1.96 -12.82 -6.92
C THR A 185 -3.31 -12.29 -7.36
N ASN A 186 -3.55 -10.99 -7.23
CA ASN A 186 -4.81 -10.35 -7.59
C ASN A 186 -5.14 -10.55 -9.07
N SER A 187 -4.17 -10.36 -9.96
CA SER A 187 -4.34 -10.53 -11.40
C SER A 187 -4.79 -11.95 -11.81
N LEU A 188 -4.46 -12.97 -11.02
CA LEU A 188 -4.78 -14.37 -11.30
C LEU A 188 -6.17 -14.81 -10.77
N LEU A 189 -6.83 -14.02 -9.92
CA LEU A 189 -8.05 -14.45 -9.21
C LEU A 189 -9.24 -14.74 -10.13
N GLY A 190 -9.33 -14.05 -11.28
CA GLY A 190 -10.40 -14.25 -12.27
C GLY A 190 -10.29 -15.56 -13.06
N ASN A 191 -9.07 -16.09 -13.17
CA ASN A 191 -8.75 -17.12 -14.16
C ASN A 191 -8.59 -18.51 -13.55
N MET A 192 -8.39 -18.59 -12.23
CA MET A 192 -8.02 -19.84 -11.56
C MET A 192 -8.70 -20.01 -10.19
N LYS A 193 -8.76 -21.25 -9.69
CA LYS A 193 -9.19 -21.54 -8.30
C LYS A 193 -8.11 -21.06 -7.32
N LEU A 194 -8.51 -20.55 -6.14
CA LEU A 194 -7.59 -19.98 -5.13
C LEU A 194 -6.37 -20.88 -4.81
N LYS A 195 -6.57 -22.20 -4.67
CA LYS A 195 -5.47 -23.16 -4.43
C LYS A 195 -4.41 -23.14 -5.54
N LYS A 196 -4.83 -22.95 -6.80
CA LYS A 196 -3.92 -22.85 -7.95
C LYS A 196 -3.28 -21.46 -8.04
N VAL A 197 -3.99 -20.41 -7.61
CA VAL A 197 -3.48 -19.03 -7.61
C VAL A 197 -2.18 -18.95 -6.81
N VAL A 198 -2.16 -19.44 -5.57
CA VAL A 198 -0.94 -19.38 -4.72
C VAL A 198 0.26 -20.02 -5.40
N LYS A 199 0.08 -21.25 -5.92
CA LYS A 199 1.15 -21.96 -6.64
C LYS A 199 1.62 -21.16 -7.86
N LYS A 200 0.67 -20.64 -8.65
CA LYS A 200 0.99 -19.93 -9.89
C LYS A 200 1.64 -18.58 -9.64
N THR A 201 1.25 -17.88 -8.57
CA THR A 201 1.90 -16.66 -8.12
C THR A 201 3.38 -16.93 -7.83
N LEU A 202 3.70 -18.00 -7.09
CA LEU A 202 5.09 -18.38 -6.79
C LEU A 202 5.87 -18.76 -8.06
N GLU A 203 5.26 -19.54 -8.96
CA GLU A 203 5.87 -19.90 -10.25
C GLU A 203 6.21 -18.66 -11.10
N ILE A 204 5.31 -17.66 -11.16
CA ILE A 204 5.54 -16.42 -11.91
C ILE A 204 6.58 -15.54 -11.21
N ALA A 205 6.44 -15.34 -9.91
CA ALA A 205 7.33 -14.54 -9.08
C ALA A 205 8.80 -14.97 -9.25
N PHE A 206 9.07 -16.27 -9.07
CA PHE A 206 10.44 -16.77 -9.14
C PHE A 206 10.86 -17.14 -10.57
N GLY A 207 9.96 -17.67 -11.39
CA GLY A 207 10.27 -18.14 -12.75
C GLY A 207 10.39 -17.03 -13.79
N LYS A 208 9.80 -15.86 -13.55
CA LYS A 208 9.81 -14.70 -14.47
C LYS A 208 10.29 -13.43 -13.78
N LEU A 209 11.13 -13.56 -12.75
CA LEU A 209 11.61 -12.46 -11.90
C LEU A 209 12.09 -11.23 -12.70
N PRO A 210 12.93 -11.34 -13.75
CA PRO A 210 13.39 -10.15 -14.50
C PRO A 210 12.26 -9.39 -15.19
N TRP A 211 11.26 -10.11 -15.71
CA TRP A 211 10.10 -9.51 -16.38
C TRP A 211 9.18 -8.79 -15.39
N ILE A 212 8.99 -9.37 -14.21
CA ILE A 212 8.18 -8.76 -13.15
C ILE A 212 8.89 -7.53 -12.57
N ILE A 213 10.21 -7.57 -12.37
CA ILE A 213 10.99 -6.40 -11.95
C ILE A 213 10.89 -5.29 -13.00
N LEU A 214 11.05 -5.62 -14.29
CA LEU A 214 10.93 -4.66 -15.38
C LEU A 214 9.50 -4.07 -15.47
N MET A 215 8.47 -4.88 -15.22
CA MET A 215 7.10 -4.41 -15.09
C MET A 215 6.98 -3.37 -13.96
N TYR A 216 7.50 -3.65 -12.76
CA TYR A 216 7.46 -2.70 -11.65
C TYR A 216 8.23 -1.41 -11.98
N LEU A 217 9.39 -1.49 -12.63
CA LEU A 217 10.15 -0.32 -13.07
C LEU A 217 9.34 0.54 -14.05
N LEU A 218 8.73 -0.08 -15.07
CA LEU A 218 7.88 0.63 -16.03
C LEU A 218 6.67 1.26 -15.34
N CYS A 219 5.98 0.53 -14.47
CA CYS A 219 4.85 1.07 -13.70
C CYS A 219 5.29 2.27 -12.84
N GLY A 220 6.47 2.17 -12.21
CA GLY A 220 7.07 3.24 -11.43
C GLY A 220 7.36 4.49 -12.27
N ILE A 221 7.94 4.34 -13.46
CA ILE A 221 8.16 5.46 -14.39
C ILE A 221 6.83 6.07 -14.83
N MET A 222 5.86 5.23 -15.21
CA MET A 222 4.55 5.68 -15.68
C MET A 222 3.82 6.49 -14.63
N ILE A 223 3.80 6.05 -13.37
CA ILE A 223 3.15 6.76 -12.26
C ILE A 223 4.00 7.96 -11.78
N GLY A 224 5.31 7.78 -11.74
CA GLY A 224 6.26 8.77 -11.24
C GLY A 224 6.34 10.02 -12.10
N LEU A 225 6.21 9.91 -13.42
CA LEU A 225 6.26 11.07 -14.31
C LEU A 225 5.09 12.06 -14.07
N PRO A 226 3.80 11.65 -14.07
CA PRO A 226 2.69 12.52 -13.68
C PRO A 226 2.83 13.07 -12.26
N LEU A 227 3.31 12.27 -11.31
CA LEU A 227 3.49 12.72 -9.93
C LEU A 227 4.59 13.79 -9.82
N TYR A 228 5.70 13.59 -10.53
CA TYR A 228 6.77 14.59 -10.65
C TYR A 228 6.26 15.89 -11.27
N LEU A 229 5.42 15.80 -12.32
CA LEU A 229 4.80 16.97 -12.92
C LEU A 229 3.90 17.70 -11.92
N ILE A 230 3.09 17.00 -11.11
CA ILE A 230 2.28 17.62 -10.05
C ILE A 230 3.16 18.40 -9.09
N VAL A 231 4.23 17.78 -8.57
CA VAL A 231 5.12 18.41 -7.58
C VAL A 231 5.86 19.60 -8.18
N LEU A 232 6.52 19.42 -9.33
CA LEU A 232 7.29 20.48 -9.98
C LEU A 232 6.42 21.69 -10.33
N LEU A 233 5.22 21.45 -10.87
CA LEU A 233 4.34 22.51 -11.34
C LEU A 233 3.67 23.25 -10.17
N ASN A 234 3.41 22.55 -9.07
CA ASN A 234 2.98 23.18 -7.82
C ASN A 234 4.10 24.07 -7.25
N SER A 235 5.35 23.61 -7.22
CA SER A 235 6.43 24.38 -6.62
C SER A 235 6.95 25.55 -7.45
N VAL A 236 6.70 25.57 -8.77
CA VAL A 236 7.32 26.55 -9.69
C VAL A 236 6.31 27.52 -10.30
N VAL A 237 5.08 27.08 -10.60
CA VAL A 237 4.15 27.86 -11.46
C VAL A 237 2.84 28.19 -10.75
N ASP A 238 2.56 27.62 -9.57
CA ASP A 238 1.30 27.79 -8.81
C ASP A 238 0.04 27.70 -9.70
N ASN A 239 0.09 26.86 -10.73
CA ASN A 239 -0.95 26.80 -11.75
C ASN A 239 -1.94 25.66 -11.46
N VAL A 240 -3.07 26.02 -10.85
CA VAL A 240 -4.16 25.11 -10.47
C VAL A 240 -4.67 24.28 -11.66
N PHE A 241 -4.76 24.87 -12.85
CA PHE A 241 -5.27 24.15 -14.04
C PHE A 241 -4.35 23.00 -14.44
N VAL A 242 -3.03 23.25 -14.44
CA VAL A 242 -2.03 22.24 -14.77
C VAL A 242 -1.98 21.13 -13.71
N MET A 243 -2.18 21.48 -12.43
CA MET A 243 -2.30 20.51 -11.34
C MET A 243 -3.50 19.58 -11.53
N ILE A 244 -4.68 20.12 -11.89
CA ILE A 244 -5.88 19.33 -12.17
C ILE A 244 -5.64 18.37 -13.34
N ILE A 245 -5.07 18.85 -14.45
CA ILE A 245 -4.78 18.00 -15.62
C ILE A 245 -3.80 16.88 -15.25
N SER A 246 -2.74 17.20 -14.50
CA SER A 246 -1.74 16.23 -14.09
C SER A 246 -2.34 15.17 -13.15
N GLY A 247 -3.26 15.57 -12.26
CA GLY A 247 -4.05 14.65 -11.44
C GLY A 247 -4.94 13.72 -12.27
N LEU A 248 -5.63 14.25 -13.29
CA LEU A 248 -6.44 13.42 -14.19
C LEU A 248 -5.57 12.43 -15.00
N ILE A 249 -4.40 12.87 -15.47
CA ILE A 249 -3.42 12.01 -16.14
C ILE A 249 -2.96 10.91 -15.18
N MET A 250 -2.66 11.25 -13.92
CA MET A 250 -2.27 10.27 -12.91
C MET A 250 -3.35 9.19 -12.73
N LEU A 251 -4.63 9.57 -12.60
CA LEU A 251 -5.73 8.61 -12.46
C LEU A 251 -5.86 7.69 -13.69
N LEU A 252 -5.70 8.24 -14.90
CA LEU A 252 -5.72 7.47 -16.14
C LEU A 252 -4.53 6.51 -16.23
N VAL A 253 -3.33 6.96 -15.88
CA VAL A 253 -2.13 6.13 -15.86
C VAL A 253 -2.26 5.02 -14.82
N MET A 254 -2.77 5.30 -13.62
CA MET A 254 -3.02 4.26 -12.61
C MET A 254 -4.02 3.21 -13.10
N THR A 255 -5.00 3.59 -13.91
CA THR A 255 -5.95 2.66 -14.53
C THR A 255 -5.25 1.79 -15.57
N TYR A 256 -4.45 2.41 -16.44
CA TYR A 256 -3.68 1.71 -17.46
C TYR A 256 -2.64 0.75 -16.87
N VAL A 257 -1.89 1.16 -15.84
CA VAL A 257 -0.89 0.34 -15.16
C VAL A 257 -1.50 -0.95 -14.62
N ARG A 258 -2.70 -0.89 -14.04
CA ARG A 258 -3.40 -2.11 -13.57
C ARG A 258 -3.80 -3.03 -14.71
N ALA A 259 -4.36 -2.47 -15.78
CA ALA A 259 -4.68 -3.25 -16.97
C ALA A 259 -3.43 -3.92 -17.56
N PHE A 260 -2.29 -3.22 -17.53
CA PHE A 260 -0.99 -3.75 -17.94
C PHE A 260 -0.51 -4.89 -17.04
N ILE A 261 -0.50 -4.73 -15.72
CA ILE A 261 -0.12 -5.80 -14.76
C ILE A 261 -0.98 -7.03 -14.99
N MET A 262 -2.30 -6.86 -15.08
CA MET A 262 -3.23 -7.98 -15.29
C MET A 262 -2.97 -8.70 -16.61
N SER A 263 -2.78 -7.95 -17.70
CA SER A 263 -2.46 -8.54 -19.01
C SER A 263 -1.12 -9.30 -18.99
N LEU A 264 -0.08 -8.72 -18.38
CA LEU A 264 1.25 -9.32 -18.32
C LEU A 264 1.24 -10.62 -17.51
N VAL A 265 0.63 -10.60 -16.32
CA VAL A 265 0.55 -11.76 -15.43
C VAL A 265 -0.26 -12.89 -16.07
N ASN A 266 -1.35 -12.57 -16.77
CA ASN A 266 -2.15 -13.57 -17.48
C ASN A 266 -1.38 -14.23 -18.63
N GLN A 267 -0.62 -13.46 -19.40
CA GLN A 267 0.25 -13.99 -20.46
C GLN A 267 1.37 -14.87 -19.88
N ALA A 268 2.06 -14.38 -18.85
CA ALA A 268 3.10 -15.14 -18.15
C ALA A 268 2.56 -16.47 -17.58
N SER A 269 1.31 -16.47 -17.09
CA SER A 269 0.64 -17.66 -16.61
C SER A 269 0.39 -18.69 -17.73
N SER A 270 -0.06 -18.24 -18.91
CA SER A 270 -0.32 -19.10 -20.07
C SER A 270 0.94 -19.76 -20.64
N GLU A 271 2.06 -19.04 -20.73
CA GLU A 271 3.34 -19.58 -21.18
C GLU A 271 3.91 -20.66 -20.25
N LEU A 272 3.59 -20.59 -18.96
CA LEU A 272 4.02 -21.59 -17.98
C LEU A 272 3.11 -22.83 -17.96
N SER A 273 2.02 -22.84 -18.74
CA SER A 273 1.12 -23.99 -18.88
C SER A 273 1.23 -24.71 -20.23
N SER A 274 1.97 -24.13 -21.17
CA SER A 274 2.37 -24.74 -22.46
C SER A 274 3.70 -25.45 -22.33
#